data_AF-L9V3N1-F1
#
_entry.id   AF-L9V3N1-F1
#
_cell.length_a   1.000
_cell.length_b   1.000
_cell.length_c   1.000
_cell.angle_alpha   90.00
_cell.angle_beta   90.00
_cell.angle_gamma   90.00
#
_symmetry.space_group_name_H-M   'P 1'
#
loop_
_entity.id
_entity.type
_entity.pdbx_description
1 polymer ?
#
loop_
_entity_poly.entity_id
_entity_poly.type
_entity_poly.pdbx_seq_one_letter_code
_entity_poly.pdbx_strand_id
1 'polypeptide(L)' 'MLYKPFVRVALFLLLLRIPGTVLAFVLLPDVTFIEFPLIPTPEGQYLLKDLVLFFAAMAIGGSIRHEYS' A
#
# COMPACT_ATOMS: atom_id res chain seq x y z
N MET A 1 -3.65 26.22 -6.62
CA MET A 1 -2.92 25.83 -7.85
C MET A 1 -2.30 24.46 -7.61
N LEU A 2 -3.04 23.39 -7.90
CA LEU A 2 -2.57 22.01 -7.77
C LEU A 2 -1.68 21.73 -8.99
N TYR A 3 -0.37 21.55 -8.78
CA TYR A 3 0.55 21.15 -9.84
C TYR A 3 0.13 19.75 -10.33
N LYS A 4 -0.66 19.72 -11.42
CA LYS A 4 -1.12 18.50 -12.11
C LYS A 4 -0.02 17.44 -12.38
N PRO A 5 1.27 17.75 -12.61
CA PRO A 5 2.28 16.70 -12.77
C PRO A 5 2.65 15.98 -11.45
N PHE A 6 2.57 16.65 -10.30
CA PHE A 6 3.00 16.07 -9.02
C PHE A 6 2.10 14.94 -8.54
N VAL A 7 0.81 14.99 -8.87
CA VAL A 7 -0.16 13.95 -8.50
C VAL A 7 0.14 12.62 -9.20
N ARG A 8 0.57 12.64 -10.48
CA ARG A 8 0.97 11.40 -11.18
C ARG A 8 2.25 10.81 -10.62
N VAL A 9 3.24 11.64 -10.32
CA VAL A 9 4.50 11.19 -9.70
C VAL A 9 4.24 10.66 -8.30
N ALA A 10 3.42 11.34 -7.50
CA ALA A 10 3.01 10.87 -6.18
C ALA A 10 2.28 9.52 -6.28
N LEU A 11 1.35 9.34 -7.22
CA LEU A 11 0.68 8.06 -7.45
C LEU A 11 1.66 6.95 -7.87
N PHE A 12 2.65 7.28 -8.69
CA PHE A 12 3.70 6.35 -9.11
C PHE A 12 4.62 5.95 -7.95
N LEU A 13 5.01 6.92 -7.11
CA LEU A 13 5.77 6.69 -5.88
C LEU A 13 4.96 5.88 -4.85
N LEU A 14 3.65 6.12 -4.77
CA LEU A 14 2.72 5.37 -3.92
C LEU A 14 2.58 3.93 -4.40
N LEU A 15 2.51 3.72 -5.72
CA LEU A 15 2.52 2.39 -6.35
C LEU A 15 3.84 1.65 -6.12
N LEU A 16 4.98 2.36 -6.15
CA LEU A 16 6.30 1.78 -5.85
C LEU A 16 6.42 1.33 -4.39
N ARG A 17 5.54 1.80 -3.50
CA ARG A 17 5.55 1.40 -2.09
C ARG A 17 5.15 -0.06 -1.90
N ILE A 18 4.22 -0.57 -2.70
CA ILE A 18 3.69 -1.94 -2.62
C ILE A 18 4.76 -3.01 -2.83
N PRO A 19 5.59 -2.98 -3.89
CA PRO A 19 6.69 -3.93 -4.00
C PRO A 19 7.69 -3.78 -2.86
N GLY A 20 7.91 -2.57 -2.33
CA GLY A 20 8.76 -2.38 -1.14
C GLY A 20 8.22 -3.09 0.11
N THR A 21 6.91 -3.06 0.33
CA THR A 21 6.27 -3.76 1.47
C THR A 21 6.26 -5.27 1.28
N VAL A 22 5.98 -5.75 0.07
CA VAL A 22 6.02 -7.18 -0.27
C VAL A 22 7.46 -7.72 -0.16
N LEU A 23 8.44 -6.94 -0.61
CA LEU A 23 9.85 -7.27 -0.49
C LEU A 23 10.28 -7.35 0.98
N ALA A 24 9.80 -6.45 1.84
CA ALA A 24 10.03 -6.51 3.29
C ALA A 24 9.41 -7.77 3.93
N PHE A 25 8.21 -8.17 3.50
CA PHE A 25 7.56 -9.40 3.95
C PHE A 25 8.33 -10.68 3.55
N VAL A 26 9.02 -10.66 2.41
CA VAL A 26 9.77 -11.82 1.89
C VAL A 26 11.21 -11.86 2.41
N LEU A 27 11.90 -10.72 2.48
CA LEU A 27 13.28 -10.64 2.97
C LEU A 27 13.39 -10.67 4.48
N LEU A 28 12.41 -10.10 5.18
CA LEU A 28 12.41 -9.93 6.63
C LEU A 28 11.17 -10.59 7.28
N PRO A 29 10.96 -11.91 7.08
CA PRO A 29 9.84 -12.63 7.70
C PRO A 29 9.93 -12.65 9.22
N ASP A 30 11.14 -12.69 9.79
CA ASP A 30 11.41 -12.71 11.24
C ASP A 30 10.86 -11.47 11.99
N VAL A 31 10.84 -10.31 11.33
CA VAL A 31 10.29 -9.07 11.92
C VAL A 31 8.85 -8.83 11.52
N THR A 32 8.33 -9.50 10.49
CA THR A 32 6.95 -9.30 10.01
C THR A 32 5.98 -10.34 10.54
N PHE A 33 6.46 -11.53 10.92
CA PHE A 33 5.64 -12.62 11.42
C PHE A 33 6.24 -13.24 12.68
N ILE A 34 5.43 -13.33 13.74
CA ILE A 34 5.74 -14.14 14.92
C ILE A 34 5.52 -15.61 14.56
N GLU A 35 4.45 -15.90 13.82
CA GLU A 35 4.15 -17.22 13.27
C GLU A 35 3.64 -17.03 11.83
N PHE A 36 4.50 -17.33 10.86
CA PHE A 36 4.14 -17.19 9.45
C PHE A 36 3.09 -18.26 9.07
N PRO A 37 1.96 -17.92 8.42
CA PRO A 37 1.48 -16.61 7.96
C PRO A 37 0.33 -16.01 8.80
N LEU A 38 -0.05 -16.64 9.91
CA LEU A 38 -1.29 -16.32 10.64
C LEU A 38 -1.10 -15.27 11.75
N ILE A 39 0.11 -15.14 12.31
CA ILE A 39 0.39 -14.26 13.46
C ILE A 39 1.45 -13.22 13.06
N PRO A 40 1.03 -12.05 12.53
CA PRO A 40 1.93 -10.94 12.26
C PRO A 40 2.43 -10.29 13.55
N THR A 41 3.68 -9.82 13.55
CA THR A 41 4.24 -8.95 14.60
C THR A 41 3.52 -7.59 14.62
N PRO A 42 3.70 -6.75 15.66
CA PRO A 42 3.21 -5.38 15.62
C PRO A 42 3.71 -4.62 14.39
N GLU A 43 4.97 -4.82 13.99
CA GLU A 43 5.58 -4.22 12.80
C GLU A 43 4.91 -4.72 11.50
N GLY A 44 4.69 -6.03 11.39
CA GLY A 44 3.95 -6.65 10.29
C GLY A 44 2.50 -6.17 10.20
N GLN A 45 1.82 -6.00 11.33
CA GLN A 45 0.46 -5.45 11.39
C GLN A 45 0.39 -4.00 10.88
N TYR A 46 1.37 -3.16 11.22
CA TYR A 46 1.44 -1.80 10.69
C TYR A 46 1.64 -1.77 9.17
N LEU A 47 2.53 -2.60 8.64
CA LEU A 47 2.74 -2.74 7.18
C LEU A 47 1.48 -3.25 6.47
N LEU A 48 0.82 -4.26 7.05
CA LEU A 48 -0.41 -4.83 6.49
C LEU A 48 -1.55 -3.80 6.45
N LYS A 49 -1.68 -3.00 7.51
CA LYS A 49 -2.63 -1.88 7.58
C LYS A 49 -2.37 -0.85 6.46
N ASP A 50 -1.12 -0.50 6.21
CA ASP A 50 -0.75 0.49 5.17
C ASP A 50 -1.14 -0.04 3.78
N LEU A 51 -0.92 -1.33 3.53
CA LEU A 51 -1.35 -2.00 2.30
C LEU A 51 -2.87 -1.99 2.13
N VAL A 52 -3.62 -2.43 3.15
CA VAL A 52 -5.09 -2.48 3.10
C VAL A 52 -5.67 -1.08 2.84
N LEU A 53 -5.14 -0.06 3.52
CA LEU A 53 -5.59 1.32 3.34
C LEU A 53 -5.27 1.85 1.94
N PHE A 54 -4.09 1.53 1.40
CA PHE A 54 -3.73 1.88 0.03
C PHE A 54 -4.65 1.20 -0.99
N PHE A 55 -4.91 -0.10 -0.84
CA PHE A 55 -5.83 -0.82 -1.73
C PHE A 55 -7.25 -0.26 -1.65
N ALA A 56 -7.74 0.05 -0.45
CA ALA A 56 -9.03 0.70 -0.27
C ALA A 56 -9.08 2.07 -0.98
N ALA A 57 -8.04 2.90 -0.81
CA ALA A 57 -7.95 4.19 -1.48
C ALA A 57 -7.87 4.07 -3.01
N MET A 58 -7.15 3.07 -3.55
CA MET A 58 -7.13 2.79 -4.98
C MET A 58 -8.48 2.30 -5.50
N ALA A 59 -9.14 1.39 -4.79
CA ALA A 59 -10.46 0.88 -5.18
C ALA A 59 -11.50 2.01 -5.22
N ILE A 60 -11.48 2.89 -4.21
CA ILE A 60 -12.37 4.06 -4.14
C ILE A 60 -11.98 5.10 -5.21
N GLY A 61 -10.70 5.45 -5.33
CA GLY A 61 -10.20 6.42 -6.31
C GLY A 61 -10.44 5.99 -7.77
N GLY A 62 -10.42 4.69 -8.05
CA GLY A 62 -10.82 4.12 -9.34
C GLY A 62 -12.33 4.25 -9.60
N SER A 63 -13.16 4.07 -8.57
CA SER A 63 -14.62 4.18 -8.67
C SER A 63 -15.10 5.61 -8.94
N ILE A 64 -14.43 6.62 -8.39
CA ILE A 64 -14.83 8.04 -8.57
C ILE A 64 -14.73 8.49 -10.03
N ARG A 65 -13.95 7.80 -10.87
CA ARG A 65 -13.84 8.14 -12.31
C ARG A 65 -15.08 7.76 -13.13
N HIS A 66 -16.01 6.99 -12.56
CA HIS A 66 -17.23 6.56 -13.25
C HIS A 66 -18.43 7.51 -13.09
N GLU A 67 -18.36 8.49 -12.18
CA GLU A 67 -19.47 9.44 -11.94
C GLU A 67 -19.45 10.69 -12.85
N TYR A 68 -18.52 10.76 -13.82
CA TYR A 68 -18.44 11.88 -14.77
C TYR A 68 -18.42 11.41 -16.23
N SER A 69 -19.33 10.48 -16.59
CA SER A 69 -19.65 10.16 -17.98
C SER A 69 -21.12 10.35 -18.27
#